data_AF-A0A8R2NWM7-F1
#
_entry.id   AF-A0A8R2NWM7-F1
#
_cell.length_a   1.000
_cell.length_b   1.000
_cell.length_c   1.000
_cell.angle_alpha   90.00
_cell.angle_beta   90.00
_cell.angle_gamma   90.00
#
_symmetry.space_group_name_H-M   'P 1'
#
loop_
_entity.id
_entity.type
_entity.pdbx_description
1 polymer ?
#
loop_
_entity_poly.entity_id
_entity_poly.type
_entity_poly.pdbx_seq_one_letter_code
_entity_poly.pdbx_strand_id
1 'polypeptide(L)'
;MGVYDECVDIRYPVKGQYCLSEIKIIPPAGRDYSFKRTEDLDDFGHDHAWKTILGWTDYQDQVQRNILNLGICVPDGCSASDLQTSLQSEFDEAFSPEQLKAVVRVDPIKCRVREDMYPYYTPYYVTLWIFLLLVLICCCATLHHFIRILYRQNTNETGEVPRTFFYEFSFIESIKTLLKFDKDNKLNIFYTTKVMMMLFVMSGHYILALMSNPISNAKFVDNIYLNGPAVLLTSLNIVDPFFFMSGFIMYINLSREFRKPKAESVWKTLSMPIIQRIITMLPAYCAMMAITAHIIPHLGDGPLWPIKSWGEAEICKNYWWTNLLFISNFVEVDHQVLRCILIFNPQ
;
A
#
# COMPACT_ATOMS: atom_id res chain seq x y z
N MET A 1 13.11 24.86 11.48
CA MET A 1 11.64 24.89 11.28
C MET A 1 11.25 23.79 10.29
N GLY A 2 11.42 22.52 10.66
CA GLY A 2 11.29 21.39 9.72
C GLY A 2 10.20 20.38 10.08
N VAL A 3 9.48 20.60 11.18
CA VAL A 3 8.37 19.76 11.61
C VAL A 3 7.11 20.24 10.90
N TYR A 4 6.47 19.33 10.17
CA TYR A 4 5.27 19.62 9.37
C TYR A 4 4.15 20.22 10.23
N ASP A 5 3.81 19.54 11.32
CA ASP A 5 2.69 19.91 12.21
C ASP A 5 2.87 21.32 12.80
N GLU A 6 4.08 21.64 13.25
CA GLU A 6 4.40 22.95 13.81
C GLU A 6 4.26 24.08 12.77
N CYS A 7 4.61 23.80 11.52
CA CYS A 7 4.55 24.79 10.45
C CYS A 7 3.10 25.10 10.04
N VAL A 8 2.30 24.07 9.78
CA VAL A 8 0.92 24.24 9.31
C VAL A 8 -0.01 24.78 10.40
N ASP A 9 0.38 24.67 11.68
CA ASP A 9 -0.36 25.22 12.81
C ASP A 9 -0.13 26.72 13.07
N ILE A 10 0.82 27.35 12.36
CA ILE A 10 1.06 28.79 12.49
C ILE A 10 -0.12 29.57 11.87
N ARG A 11 -0.84 30.33 12.71
CA ARG A 11 -1.99 31.17 12.29
C ARG A 11 -1.76 32.67 12.39
N TYR A 12 -0.75 33.12 13.13
CA TYR A 12 -0.46 34.54 13.37
C TYR A 12 1.05 34.77 13.47
N PRO A 13 1.63 35.88 12.93
CA PRO A 13 0.96 36.96 12.17
C PRO A 13 0.67 36.61 10.71
N VAL A 14 1.29 35.56 10.18
CA VAL A 14 1.05 35.02 8.84
C VAL A 14 0.77 33.53 8.94
N LYS A 15 -0.04 33.02 8.03
CA LYS A 15 -0.35 31.60 7.96
C LYS A 15 0.83 30.82 7.40
N GLY A 16 1.20 29.73 8.06
CA GLY A 16 2.30 28.85 7.63
C GLY A 16 1.88 27.86 6.54
N GLN A 17 2.78 27.65 5.59
CA GLN A 17 2.70 26.67 4.52
C GLN A 17 3.99 25.85 4.52
N TYR A 18 3.85 24.53 4.58
CA TYR A 18 4.99 23.63 4.55
C TYR A 18 5.23 23.15 3.12
N CYS A 19 6.42 23.41 2.58
CA CYS A 19 6.83 22.95 1.26
C CYS A 19 7.96 21.94 1.35
N LEU A 20 7.78 20.78 0.71
CA LEU A 20 8.85 19.80 0.53
C LEU A 20 9.51 19.98 -0.84
N SER A 21 10.76 20.45 -0.84
CA SER A 21 11.58 20.66 -2.04
C SER A 21 12.50 19.47 -2.30
N GLU A 22 12.74 19.16 -3.56
CA GLU A 22 13.71 18.16 -4.01
C GLU A 22 14.93 18.87 -4.59
N ILE A 23 16.11 18.57 -4.07
CA ILE A 23 17.38 19.17 -4.47
C ILE A 23 18.26 18.06 -5.03
N LYS A 24 18.53 18.13 -6.34
CA LYS A 24 19.42 17.19 -7.02
C LYS A 24 20.79 17.81 -7.22
N ILE A 25 21.81 17.20 -6.63
CA ILE A 25 23.20 17.62 -6.78
C ILE A 25 23.82 16.90 -7.98
N ILE A 26 24.42 17.67 -8.88
CA ILE A 26 25.06 17.19 -10.11
C ILE A 26 26.56 17.52 -10.04
N PRO A 27 27.45 16.53 -10.27
CA PRO A 27 28.89 16.76 -10.30
C PRO A 27 29.30 17.74 -11.42
N PRO A 28 30.47 18.40 -11.30
CA PRO A 28 30.99 19.26 -12.35
C PRO A 28 31.30 18.43 -13.60
N ALA A 29 31.12 19.01 -14.78
CA ALA A 29 31.50 18.36 -16.03
C ALA A 29 33.01 18.01 -16.01
N GLY A 30 33.34 16.72 -16.09
CA GLY A 30 34.71 16.23 -16.16
C GLY A 30 35.32 15.70 -14.85
N ARG A 31 34.63 15.80 -13.69
CA ARG A 31 35.03 15.07 -12.48
C ARG A 31 34.17 13.83 -12.31
N ASP A 32 34.82 12.68 -12.34
CA ASP A 32 34.18 11.41 -12.03
C ASP A 32 34.34 11.10 -10.54
N TYR A 33 33.21 10.94 -9.84
CA TYR A 33 33.16 10.55 -8.43
C TYR A 33 32.86 9.06 -8.26
N SER A 34 32.78 8.31 -9.36
CA SER A 34 32.59 6.86 -9.35
C SER A 34 33.74 6.18 -8.59
N PHE A 35 33.43 5.04 -8.00
CA PHE A 35 34.41 4.22 -7.30
C PHE A 35 34.23 2.76 -7.66
N LYS A 36 35.31 1.97 -7.60
CA LYS A 36 35.19 0.53 -7.75
C LYS A 36 34.57 -0.03 -6.48
N ARG A 37 33.42 -0.68 -6.64
CA ARG A 37 32.68 -1.36 -5.57
C ARG A 37 33.61 -2.32 -4.80
N THR A 38 33.72 -2.11 -3.49
CA THR A 38 34.34 -3.01 -2.52
C THR A 38 33.24 -3.72 -1.72
N GLU A 39 33.56 -4.81 -1.01
CA GLU A 39 32.60 -5.49 -0.11
C GLU A 39 32.25 -4.63 1.12
N ASP A 40 33.11 -3.66 1.45
CA ASP A 40 32.85 -2.68 2.50
C ASP A 40 32.11 -1.46 1.93
N LEU A 41 30.85 -1.31 2.33
CA LEU A 41 29.99 -0.17 2.00
C LEU A 41 30.52 1.17 2.52
N ASP A 42 31.50 1.17 3.44
CA ASP A 42 32.12 2.38 3.99
C ASP A 42 33.50 2.69 3.37
N ASP A 43 34.04 1.84 2.50
CA ASP A 43 35.34 2.05 1.86
C ASP A 43 35.23 2.99 0.65
N PHE A 44 34.98 4.27 0.94
CA PHE A 44 34.90 5.32 -0.07
C PHE A 44 36.28 5.84 -0.51
N GLY A 45 37.38 5.39 0.10
CA GLY A 45 38.66 6.09 0.03
C GLY A 45 38.60 7.44 0.78
N HIS A 46 39.64 7.77 1.54
CA HIS A 46 39.59 8.83 2.56
C HIS A 46 39.68 10.27 2.03
N ASP A 47 39.60 10.48 0.71
CA ASP A 47 40.06 11.75 0.15
C ASP A 47 38.96 12.83 0.04
N HIS A 48 37.67 12.51 -0.10
CA HIS A 48 36.60 13.52 -0.27
C HIS A 48 35.18 13.10 0.17
N ALA A 49 34.52 13.93 0.98
CA ALA A 49 33.13 13.74 1.42
C ALA A 49 32.11 13.64 0.27
N TRP A 50 32.36 14.34 -0.84
CA TRP A 50 31.50 14.30 -2.03
C TRP A 50 31.42 12.92 -2.68
N LYS A 51 32.44 12.08 -2.50
CA LYS A 51 32.45 10.72 -3.03
C LYS A 51 31.38 9.84 -2.36
N THR A 52 31.08 10.09 -1.09
CA THR A 52 30.01 9.41 -0.34
C THR A 52 28.61 9.77 -0.85
N ILE A 53 28.44 10.96 -1.43
CA ILE A 53 27.15 11.48 -1.93
C ILE A 53 26.98 11.18 -3.43
N LEU A 54 28.00 11.49 -4.22
CA LEU A 54 27.94 11.47 -5.69
C LEU A 54 28.42 10.15 -6.30
N GLY A 55 29.21 9.34 -5.57
CA GLY A 55 29.73 8.06 -6.09
C GLY A 55 28.67 6.99 -6.35
N TRP A 56 27.45 7.18 -5.85
CA TRP A 56 26.32 6.27 -6.02
C TRP A 56 25.45 6.57 -7.24
N THR A 57 25.71 7.68 -7.95
CA THR A 57 24.84 8.15 -9.04
C THR A 57 24.77 7.17 -10.21
N ASP A 58 25.82 6.37 -10.43
CA ASP A 58 25.92 5.42 -11.54
C ASP A 58 25.32 4.04 -11.21
N TYR A 59 24.99 3.77 -9.94
CA TYR A 59 24.49 2.49 -9.48
C TYR A 59 22.96 2.50 -9.37
N GLN A 60 22.28 1.87 -10.33
CA GLN A 60 20.82 1.75 -10.33
C GLN A 60 20.28 0.80 -9.25
N ASP A 61 21.13 -0.06 -8.69
CA ASP A 61 20.78 -1.04 -7.65
C ASP A 61 20.79 -0.46 -6.22
N GLN A 62 21.04 0.84 -6.06
CA GLN A 62 21.16 1.49 -4.75
C GLN A 62 20.39 2.80 -4.63
N VAL A 63 20.15 3.21 -3.39
CA VAL A 63 19.47 4.48 -3.10
C VAL A 63 20.36 5.64 -3.53
N GLN A 64 19.85 6.45 -4.48
CA GLN A 64 20.54 7.66 -4.95
C GLN A 64 20.68 8.68 -3.81
N ARG A 65 21.92 8.95 -3.40
CA ARG A 65 22.24 9.87 -2.29
C ARG A 65 22.41 11.32 -2.73
N ASN A 66 22.44 11.58 -4.04
CA ASN A 66 22.56 12.92 -4.63
C ASN A 66 21.21 13.66 -4.73
N ILE A 67 20.11 13.05 -4.28
CA ILE A 67 18.79 13.66 -4.18
C ILE A 67 18.48 13.90 -2.71
N LEU A 68 18.26 15.16 -2.34
CA LEU A 68 17.95 15.58 -0.98
C LEU A 68 16.54 16.16 -0.94
N ASN A 69 15.75 15.73 0.04
CA ASN A 69 14.43 16.28 0.29
C ASN A 69 14.49 17.25 1.47
N LEU A 70 14.18 18.52 1.23
CA LEU A 70 14.26 19.58 2.23
C LEU A 70 12.86 20.18 2.47
N GLY A 71 12.37 20.04 3.69
CA GLY A 71 11.12 20.63 4.15
C GLY A 71 11.34 22.02 4.75
N ILE A 72 10.67 23.03 4.20
CA ILE A 72 10.78 24.42 4.64
C ILE A 72 9.39 24.96 4.95
N CYS A 73 9.29 25.70 6.05
CA CYS A 73 8.10 26.45 6.39
C CYS A 73 8.18 27.87 5.79
N VAL A 74 7.21 28.23 4.94
CA VAL A 74 7.08 29.54 4.30
C VAL A 74 5.71 30.14 4.60
N PRO A 75 5.51 31.46 4.44
CA PRO A 75 4.17 32.04 4.48
C PRO A 75 3.30 31.55 3.31
N ASP A 76 1.99 31.35 3.54
CA ASP A 76 0.99 30.91 2.54
C ASP A 76 0.88 31.84 1.30
N GLY A 77 1.36 33.08 1.40
CA GLY A 77 1.45 33.99 0.25
C GLY A 77 2.56 33.65 -0.75
N CYS A 78 3.48 32.75 -0.40
CA CYS A 78 4.62 32.36 -1.24
C CYS A 78 4.22 31.25 -2.20
N SER A 79 4.46 31.44 -3.51
CA SER A 79 4.21 30.36 -4.46
C SER A 79 5.35 29.34 -4.47
N ALA A 80 5.06 28.11 -4.91
CA ALA A 80 6.09 27.08 -5.11
C ALA A 80 7.20 27.55 -6.07
N SER A 81 6.86 28.35 -7.09
CA SER A 81 7.83 28.95 -8.00
C SER A 81 8.74 29.97 -7.32
N ASP A 82 8.21 30.81 -6.43
CA ASP A 82 9.01 31.79 -5.69
C ASP A 82 10.02 31.07 -4.80
N LEU A 83 9.56 30.04 -4.08
CA LEU A 83 10.43 29.20 -3.26
C LEU A 83 11.50 28.50 -4.11
N GLN A 84 11.14 27.97 -5.27
CA GLN A 84 12.10 27.33 -6.17
C GLN A 84 13.17 28.30 -6.63
N THR A 85 12.81 29.52 -7.05
CA THR A 85 13.76 30.54 -7.48
C THR A 85 14.66 31.01 -6.34
N SER A 86 14.11 31.26 -5.15
CA SER A 86 14.90 31.65 -3.98
C SER A 86 15.89 30.57 -3.58
N LEU A 87 15.44 29.32 -3.45
CA LEU A 87 16.33 28.21 -3.09
C LEU A 87 17.39 27.97 -4.17
N GLN A 88 17.02 28.04 -5.45
CA GLN A 88 17.96 27.87 -6.54
C GLN A 88 19.09 28.90 -6.47
N SER A 89 18.76 30.17 -6.21
CA SER A 89 19.77 31.24 -6.06
C SER A 89 20.72 30.99 -4.89
N GLU A 90 20.17 30.63 -3.72
CA GLU A 90 20.97 30.36 -2.52
C GLU A 90 21.91 29.15 -2.71
N PHE A 91 21.40 28.07 -3.33
CA PHE A 91 22.22 26.90 -3.60
C PHE A 91 23.25 27.13 -4.71
N ASP A 92 22.93 27.91 -5.74
CA ASP A 92 23.88 28.29 -6.78
C ASP A 92 25.05 29.10 -6.19
N GLU A 93 24.78 30.01 -5.25
CA GLU A 93 25.82 30.75 -4.53
C GLU A 93 26.63 29.84 -3.60
N ALA A 94 25.96 29.01 -2.79
CA ALA A 94 26.61 28.13 -1.82
C ALA A 94 27.48 27.03 -2.47
N PHE A 95 27.07 26.51 -3.63
CA PHE A 95 27.81 25.44 -4.34
C PHE A 95 28.76 25.96 -5.42
N SER A 96 28.76 27.26 -5.71
CA SER A 96 29.70 27.89 -6.64
C SER A 96 31.18 27.56 -6.35
N PRO A 97 31.67 27.61 -5.09
CA PRO A 97 33.07 27.33 -4.78
C PRO A 97 33.51 25.90 -5.14
N GLU A 98 32.59 24.95 -5.04
CA GLU A 98 32.83 23.52 -5.29
C GLU A 98 32.58 23.12 -6.76
N GLN A 99 32.16 24.06 -7.61
CA GLN A 99 31.77 23.82 -9.01
C GLN A 99 30.63 22.80 -9.17
N LEU A 100 29.83 22.59 -8.13
CA LEU A 100 28.70 21.67 -8.14
C LEU A 100 27.45 22.41 -8.60
N LYS A 101 26.62 21.73 -9.40
CA LYS A 101 25.33 22.27 -9.83
C LYS A 101 24.21 21.63 -9.02
N ALA A 102 23.54 22.42 -8.19
CA ALA A 102 22.30 22.00 -7.55
C ALA A 102 21.11 22.35 -8.45
N VAL A 103 20.17 21.43 -8.62
CA VAL A 103 18.92 21.67 -9.32
C VAL A 103 17.79 21.49 -8.33
N VAL A 104 17.09 22.58 -8.03
CA VAL A 104 15.95 22.59 -7.10
C VAL A 104 14.65 22.41 -7.87
N ARG A 105 13.79 21.52 -7.38
CA ARG A 105 12.43 21.31 -7.87
C ARG A 105 11.44 21.42 -6.71
N VAL A 106 10.43 22.26 -6.90
CA VAL A 106 9.35 22.42 -5.92
C VAL A 106 8.02 22.19 -6.63
N ASP A 107 7.42 21.03 -6.38
CA ASP A 107 6.10 20.73 -6.94
C ASP A 107 5.02 21.41 -6.07
N PRO A 108 4.04 22.11 -6.67
CA PRO A 108 2.96 22.77 -5.90
C PRO A 108 2.19 21.81 -4.99
N ILE A 109 2.03 20.54 -5.39
CA ILE A 109 1.34 19.50 -4.59
C ILE A 109 2.10 19.13 -3.30
N LYS A 110 3.40 19.42 -3.23
CA LYS A 110 4.27 19.21 -2.05
C LYS A 110 4.24 20.39 -1.08
N CYS A 111 3.58 21.48 -1.45
CA CYS A 111 3.34 22.65 -0.60
C CYS A 111 1.93 22.56 0.00
N ARG A 112 1.83 22.54 1.33
CA ARG A 112 0.58 22.26 2.04
C ARG A 112 0.34 23.26 3.16
N VAL A 113 -0.89 23.71 3.24
CA VAL A 113 -1.47 24.37 4.42
C VAL A 113 -2.43 23.43 5.15
N ARG A 114 -2.79 23.77 6.39
CA ARG A 114 -3.68 22.96 7.23
C ARG A 114 -5.06 22.70 6.62
N GLU A 115 -5.57 23.63 5.83
CA GLU A 115 -6.89 23.55 5.19
C GLU A 115 -6.88 22.80 3.87
N ASP A 116 -5.70 22.44 3.34
CA ASP A 116 -5.58 21.65 2.11
C ASP A 116 -6.01 20.21 2.39
N MET A 117 -7.32 19.98 2.45
CA MET A 117 -7.91 18.66 2.58
C MET A 117 -8.38 18.17 1.22
N TYR A 118 -8.33 16.85 1.03
CA TYR A 118 -8.94 16.25 -0.15
C TYR A 118 -10.44 16.59 -0.18
N PRO A 119 -11.01 17.01 -1.32
CA PRO A 119 -12.39 17.46 -1.39
C PRO A 119 -13.37 16.32 -1.07
N TYR A 120 -14.33 16.62 -0.18
CA TYR A 120 -15.42 15.70 0.18
C TYR A 120 -16.53 15.76 -0.87
N TYR A 121 -16.63 14.71 -1.69
CA TYR A 121 -17.71 14.55 -2.65
C TYR A 121 -18.81 13.61 -2.14
N THR A 122 -19.99 13.63 -2.76
CA THR A 122 -21.11 12.74 -2.42
C THR A 122 -20.72 11.25 -2.31
N PRO A 123 -19.86 10.68 -3.20
CA PRO A 123 -19.44 9.28 -3.09
C PRO A 123 -18.70 8.93 -1.78
N TYR A 124 -18.01 9.90 -1.17
CA TYR A 124 -17.38 9.69 0.14
C TYR A 124 -18.42 9.40 1.22
N TYR A 125 -19.43 10.25 1.35
CA TYR A 125 -20.48 10.05 2.36
C TYR A 125 -21.26 8.76 2.10
N VAL A 126 -21.55 8.44 0.84
CA VAL A 126 -22.23 7.19 0.46
C VAL A 126 -21.41 5.97 0.87
N THR A 127 -20.12 5.93 0.54
CA THR A 127 -19.25 4.79 0.90
C THR A 127 -19.09 4.67 2.40
N LEU A 128 -18.87 5.78 3.11
CA LEU A 128 -18.78 5.82 4.57
C LEU A 128 -20.05 5.25 5.22
N TRP A 129 -21.24 5.70 4.79
CA TRP A 129 -22.52 5.20 5.31
C TRP A 129 -22.72 3.70 5.06
N ILE A 130 -22.35 3.20 3.88
CA ILE A 130 -22.42 1.77 3.55
C ILE A 130 -21.54 0.94 4.50
N PHE A 131 -20.29 1.36 4.72
CA PHE A 131 -19.38 0.65 5.63
C PHE A 131 -19.83 0.76 7.09
N LEU A 132 -20.31 1.92 7.55
CA LEU A 132 -20.85 2.09 8.88
C LEU A 132 -22.08 1.21 9.12
N LEU A 133 -22.99 1.12 8.15
CA LEU A 133 -24.15 0.24 8.21
C LEU A 133 -23.73 -1.23 8.27
N LEU A 134 -22.76 -1.65 7.47
CA LEU A 134 -22.23 -3.02 7.49
C LEU A 134 -21.63 -3.37 8.86
N VAL A 135 -20.80 -2.47 9.42
CA VAL A 135 -20.21 -2.65 10.75
C VAL A 135 -21.30 -2.72 11.82
N LEU A 136 -22.32 -1.86 11.75
CA LEU A 136 -23.45 -1.89 12.67
C LEU A 136 -24.20 -3.22 12.62
N ILE A 137 -24.50 -3.74 11.42
CA ILE A 137 -25.15 -5.05 11.24
C ILE A 137 -24.30 -6.16 11.88
N CYS A 138 -23.00 -6.18 11.63
CA CYS A 138 -22.07 -7.17 12.22
C CYS A 138 -22.04 -7.07 13.75
N CYS A 139 -21.99 -5.86 14.31
CA CYS A 139 -22.01 -5.62 15.76
C CYS A 139 -23.34 -6.03 16.41
N CYS A 140 -24.47 -5.73 15.77
CA CYS A 140 -25.79 -6.17 16.25
C CYS A 140 -25.91 -7.71 16.19
N ALA A 141 -25.43 -8.34 15.10
CA ALA A 141 -25.43 -9.79 14.94
C ALA A 141 -24.54 -10.49 15.97
N THR A 142 -23.36 -9.95 16.27
CA THR A 142 -22.49 -10.49 17.33
C THR A 142 -23.08 -10.31 18.71
N LEU A 143 -23.57 -9.11 19.04
CA LEU A 143 -24.16 -8.84 20.34
C LEU A 143 -25.37 -9.74 20.61
N HIS A 144 -26.28 -9.85 19.64
CA HIS A 144 -27.45 -10.71 19.77
C HIS A 144 -27.06 -12.19 19.90
N HIS A 145 -26.08 -12.66 19.13
CA HIS A 145 -25.58 -14.03 19.25
C HIS A 145 -24.91 -14.28 20.60
N PHE A 146 -24.13 -13.33 21.10
CA PHE A 146 -23.46 -13.39 22.40
C PHE A 146 -24.46 -13.43 23.56
N ILE A 147 -25.44 -12.53 23.58
CA ILE A 147 -26.51 -12.51 24.59
C ILE A 147 -27.27 -13.84 24.60
N ARG A 148 -27.57 -14.39 23.41
CA ARG A 148 -28.27 -15.68 23.29
C ARG A 148 -27.44 -16.85 23.85
N ILE A 149 -26.12 -16.85 23.61
CA ILE A 149 -25.21 -17.85 24.18
C ILE A 149 -25.21 -17.75 25.71
N LEU A 150 -25.13 -16.54 26.27
CA LEU A 150 -25.17 -16.31 27.71
C LEU A 150 -26.49 -16.75 28.35
N TYR A 151 -27.62 -16.38 27.73
CA TYR A 151 -28.95 -16.78 28.21
C TYR A 151 -29.08 -18.31 28.24
N ARG A 152 -28.61 -19.00 27.19
CA ARG A 152 -28.63 -20.46 27.11
C ARG A 152 -27.76 -21.13 28.17
N GLN A 153 -26.57 -20.58 28.44
CA GLN A 153 -25.71 -21.09 29.51
C GLN A 153 -26.39 -20.99 30.88
N ASN A 154 -27.24 -19.98 31.08
CA ASN A 154 -28.02 -19.80 32.30
C ASN A 154 -29.25 -20.71 32.38
N THR A 155 -29.88 -21.06 31.24
CA THR A 155 -31.11 -21.89 31.20
C THR A 155 -30.88 -23.38 30.99
N ASN A 156 -29.63 -23.86 30.85
CA ASN A 156 -29.28 -25.27 30.60
C ASN A 156 -30.00 -25.91 29.38
N GLU A 157 -30.44 -25.11 28.41
CA GLU A 157 -31.10 -25.63 27.21
C GLU A 157 -30.10 -26.25 26.22
N THR A 158 -30.37 -27.47 25.72
CA THR A 158 -29.44 -28.27 24.90
C THR A 158 -29.71 -28.24 23.39
N GLY A 159 -30.67 -27.44 22.90
CA GLY A 159 -30.99 -27.36 21.45
C GLY A 159 -30.01 -26.53 20.60
N GLU A 160 -29.78 -26.91 19.34
CA GLU A 160 -29.02 -26.08 18.38
C GLU A 160 -29.73 -24.75 18.12
N VAL A 161 -28.95 -23.66 18.04
CA VAL A 161 -29.46 -22.34 17.66
C VAL A 161 -29.98 -22.44 16.22
N PRO A 162 -31.24 -22.10 15.92
CA PRO A 162 -31.71 -22.02 14.53
C PRO A 162 -30.80 -21.07 13.77
N ARG A 163 -30.17 -21.57 12.70
CA ARG A 163 -29.32 -20.77 11.83
C ARG A 163 -30.19 -19.79 11.05
N THR A 164 -30.50 -18.65 11.66
CA THR A 164 -31.08 -17.52 10.95
C THR A 164 -29.97 -16.85 10.12
N PHE A 165 -30.28 -16.41 8.90
CA PHE A 165 -29.35 -15.68 8.01
C PHE A 165 -28.62 -14.53 8.73
N PHE A 166 -29.28 -13.89 9.71
CA PHE A 166 -28.70 -12.85 10.54
C PHE A 166 -27.43 -13.28 11.31
N TYR A 167 -27.33 -14.56 11.72
CA TYR A 167 -26.17 -15.07 12.43
C TYR A 167 -24.96 -15.35 11.53
N GLU A 168 -25.13 -15.38 10.20
CA GLU A 168 -24.01 -15.51 9.26
C GLU A 168 -23.08 -14.29 9.30
N PHE A 169 -23.61 -13.11 9.66
CA PHE A 169 -22.85 -11.87 9.88
C PHE A 169 -22.21 -11.78 11.28
N SER A 170 -22.42 -12.77 12.15
CA SER A 170 -21.84 -12.79 13.49
C SER A 170 -20.38 -13.23 13.44
N PHE A 171 -19.45 -12.38 13.89
CA PHE A 171 -18.03 -12.73 14.02
C PHE A 171 -17.78 -14.04 14.77
N ILE A 172 -18.62 -14.39 15.76
CA ILE A 172 -18.49 -15.65 16.50
C ILE A 172 -18.66 -16.84 15.56
N GLU A 173 -19.68 -16.82 14.70
CA GLU A 173 -19.96 -17.91 13.77
C GLU A 173 -18.98 -17.90 12.60
N SER A 174 -18.60 -16.71 12.11
CA SER A 174 -17.56 -16.57 11.09
C SER A 174 -16.23 -17.15 11.57
N ILE A 175 -15.77 -16.84 12.78
CA ILE A 175 -14.53 -17.38 13.36
C ILE A 175 -14.64 -18.90 13.56
N LYS A 176 -15.75 -19.40 14.11
CA LYS A 176 -15.98 -20.85 14.25
C LYS A 176 -15.93 -21.58 12.90
N THR A 177 -16.51 -20.98 11.88
CA THR A 177 -16.52 -21.53 10.52
C THR A 177 -15.12 -21.49 9.90
N LEU A 178 -14.38 -20.40 10.08
CA LEU A 178 -13.00 -20.24 9.60
C LEU A 178 -12.02 -21.21 10.29
N LEU A 179 -12.21 -21.48 11.58
CA LEU A 179 -11.39 -22.41 12.37
C LEU A 179 -11.91 -23.85 12.33
N LYS A 180 -12.98 -24.13 11.56
CA LYS A 180 -13.55 -25.46 11.46
C LYS A 180 -12.56 -26.41 10.80
N PHE A 181 -12.01 -27.33 11.59
CA PHE A 181 -11.10 -28.36 11.13
C PHE A 181 -11.83 -29.69 10.95
N ASP A 182 -11.88 -30.20 9.73
CA ASP A 182 -12.53 -31.48 9.40
C ASP A 182 -11.51 -32.62 9.46
N LYS A 183 -11.46 -33.38 10.56
CA LYS A 183 -10.43 -34.40 10.81
C LYS A 183 -10.26 -35.44 9.68
N ASP A 184 -11.30 -35.70 8.90
CA ASP A 184 -11.29 -36.74 7.86
C ASP A 184 -10.88 -36.23 6.47
N ASN A 185 -10.75 -34.91 6.31
CA ASN A 185 -10.41 -34.33 5.02
C ASN A 185 -8.90 -34.31 4.76
N LYS A 186 -8.45 -35.18 3.86
CA LYS A 186 -7.05 -35.28 3.40
C LYS A 186 -6.49 -33.98 2.81
N LEU A 187 -7.35 -33.02 2.44
CA LEU A 187 -6.92 -31.72 1.91
C LEU A 187 -6.60 -30.68 2.98
N ASN A 188 -6.81 -30.98 4.26
CA ASN A 188 -6.57 -30.03 5.35
C ASN A 188 -5.16 -29.48 5.38
N ILE A 189 -4.15 -30.30 5.08
CA ILE A 189 -2.76 -29.81 5.03
C ILE A 189 -2.60 -28.69 3.99
N PHE A 190 -3.22 -28.84 2.81
CA PHE A 190 -3.18 -27.81 1.76
C PHE A 190 -3.95 -26.56 2.17
N TYR A 191 -5.09 -26.70 2.86
CA TYR A 191 -5.84 -25.56 3.39
C TYR A 191 -5.04 -24.81 4.46
N THR A 192 -4.40 -25.51 5.40
CA THR A 192 -3.56 -24.91 6.43
C THR A 192 -2.35 -24.19 5.82
N THR A 193 -1.64 -24.83 4.87
CA THR A 193 -0.53 -24.20 4.16
C THR A 193 -0.97 -22.94 3.43
N LYS A 194 -2.15 -22.96 2.78
CA LYS A 194 -2.71 -21.78 2.11
C LYS A 194 -2.98 -20.63 3.07
N VAL A 195 -3.54 -20.91 4.25
CA VAL A 195 -3.78 -19.89 5.29
C VAL A 195 -2.45 -19.28 5.76
N MET A 196 -1.43 -20.11 5.97
CA MET A 196 -0.11 -19.62 6.38
C MET A 196 0.53 -18.72 5.31
N MET A 197 0.46 -19.13 4.03
CA MET A 197 0.93 -18.29 2.92
C MET A 197 0.19 -16.96 2.84
N MET A 198 -1.13 -16.95 3.06
CA MET A 198 -1.92 -15.71 3.07
C MET A 198 -1.46 -14.73 4.17
N LEU A 199 -1.12 -15.23 5.36
CA LEU A 199 -0.57 -14.40 6.44
C LEU A 199 0.77 -13.75 6.04
N PHE A 200 1.65 -14.50 5.39
CA PHE A 200 2.92 -13.95 4.89
C PHE A 200 2.72 -12.91 3.79
N VAL A 201 1.81 -13.15 2.84
CA VAL A 201 1.46 -12.16 1.78
C VAL A 201 0.96 -10.86 2.41
N MET A 202 0.05 -10.93 3.39
CA MET A 202 -0.47 -9.74 4.08
C MET A 202 0.63 -8.99 4.85
N SER A 203 1.51 -9.73 5.55
CA SER A 203 2.66 -9.13 6.23
C SER A 203 3.62 -8.45 5.25
N GLY A 204 3.87 -9.06 4.09
CA GLY A 204 4.69 -8.49 3.01
C GLY A 204 4.13 -7.16 2.51
N HIS A 205 2.83 -7.07 2.23
CA HIS A 205 2.18 -5.81 1.85
C HIS A 205 2.27 -4.73 2.92
N TYR A 206 2.14 -5.12 4.20
CA TYR A 206 2.29 -4.18 5.31
C TYR A 206 3.72 -3.64 5.42
N ILE A 207 4.73 -4.51 5.28
CA ILE A 207 6.15 -4.10 5.31
C ILE A 207 6.45 -3.17 4.12
N LEU A 208 5.99 -3.50 2.90
CA LEU A 208 6.13 -2.62 1.74
C LEU A 208 5.53 -1.23 1.99
N ALA A 209 4.36 -1.17 2.64
CA ALA A 209 3.73 0.09 2.99
C ALA A 209 4.55 0.93 3.96
N LEU A 210 5.19 0.27 4.94
CA LEU A 210 6.10 0.93 5.87
C LEU A 210 7.38 1.43 5.18
N MET A 211 7.98 0.61 4.30
CA MET A 211 9.22 0.94 3.58
C MET A 211 9.05 2.08 2.58
N SER A 212 7.82 2.36 2.18
CA SER A 212 7.52 3.47 1.27
C SER A 212 7.58 4.84 1.94
N ASN A 213 7.74 4.89 3.27
CA ASN A 213 8.06 6.13 3.97
C ASN A 213 9.48 6.59 3.62
N PRO A 214 9.76 7.90 3.66
CA PRO A 214 11.07 8.42 3.30
C PRO A 214 12.15 7.75 4.16
N ILE A 215 13.16 7.22 3.48
CA ILE A 215 14.25 6.47 4.10
C ILE A 215 15.13 7.46 4.86
N SER A 216 15.13 7.40 6.18
CA SER A 216 16.01 8.21 7.04
C SER A 216 17.44 7.66 7.09
N ASN A 217 17.62 6.38 6.77
CA ASN A 217 18.91 5.70 6.80
C ASN A 217 19.11 4.83 5.55
N ALA A 218 19.66 5.43 4.48
CA ALA A 218 19.93 4.73 3.22
C ALA A 218 20.88 3.53 3.44
N LYS A 219 21.88 3.67 4.31
CA LYS A 219 22.84 2.60 4.63
C LYS A 219 22.17 1.37 5.23
N PHE A 220 21.13 1.54 6.04
CA PHE A 220 20.38 0.41 6.58
C PHE A 220 19.67 -0.37 5.47
N VAL A 221 19.08 0.34 4.50
CA VAL A 221 18.41 -0.27 3.35
C VAL A 221 19.42 -0.97 2.44
N ASP A 222 20.53 -0.30 2.12
CA ASP A 222 21.61 -0.87 1.30
C ASP A 222 22.20 -2.14 1.96
N ASN A 223 22.38 -2.12 3.28
CA ASN A 223 22.87 -3.28 4.04
C ASN A 223 21.86 -4.45 4.05
N ILE A 224 20.56 -4.17 4.12
CA ILE A 224 19.54 -5.23 3.95
C ILE A 224 19.61 -5.80 2.54
N TYR A 225 19.83 -4.97 1.52
CA TYR A 225 19.89 -5.42 0.14
C TYR A 225 21.11 -6.30 -0.14
N LEU A 226 22.28 -5.92 0.39
CA LEU A 226 23.55 -6.61 0.13
C LEU A 226 23.83 -7.77 1.08
N ASN A 227 23.59 -7.58 2.38
CA ASN A 227 23.94 -8.55 3.43
C ASN A 227 22.72 -9.19 4.09
N GLY A 228 21.51 -8.74 3.74
CA GLY A 228 20.29 -9.33 4.28
C GLY A 228 20.03 -10.73 3.73
N PRO A 229 19.24 -11.54 4.44
CA PRO A 229 18.83 -12.84 3.93
C PRO A 229 18.08 -12.66 2.61
N ALA A 230 18.50 -13.39 1.56
CA ALA A 230 17.89 -13.35 0.24
C ALA A 230 16.36 -13.57 0.26
N VAL A 231 15.85 -14.23 1.30
CA VAL A 231 14.43 -14.44 1.57
C VAL A 231 13.67 -13.12 1.78
N LEU A 232 14.26 -12.11 2.40
CA LEU A 232 13.63 -10.79 2.54
C LEU A 232 13.53 -10.08 1.19
N LEU A 233 14.57 -10.20 0.36
CA LEU A 233 14.62 -9.58 -0.96
C LEU A 233 13.67 -10.24 -1.96
N THR A 234 13.49 -11.55 -1.84
CA THR A 234 12.57 -12.35 -2.66
C THR A 234 11.20 -12.56 -2.01
N SER A 235 10.95 -11.93 -0.86
CA SER A 235 9.73 -12.15 -0.07
C SER A 235 8.45 -11.84 -0.84
N LEU A 236 8.50 -10.95 -1.84
CA LEU A 236 7.38 -10.61 -2.72
C LEU A 236 6.97 -11.78 -3.64
N ASN A 237 7.87 -12.71 -3.91
CA ASN A 237 7.57 -13.90 -4.73
C ASN A 237 6.74 -14.94 -3.97
N ILE A 238 6.42 -14.73 -2.68
CA ILE A 238 5.55 -15.64 -1.91
C ILE A 238 4.10 -15.67 -2.43
N VAL A 239 3.74 -14.68 -3.24
CA VAL A 239 2.46 -14.60 -3.94
C VAL A 239 2.30 -15.73 -4.97
N ASP A 240 3.38 -16.18 -5.62
CA ASP A 240 3.32 -17.21 -6.66
C ASP A 240 2.97 -18.60 -6.10
N PRO A 241 3.63 -19.11 -5.02
CA PRO A 241 3.21 -20.32 -4.34
C PRO A 241 1.76 -20.25 -3.83
N PHE A 242 1.32 -19.08 -3.36
CA PHE A 242 -0.07 -18.90 -2.90
C PHE A 242 -1.08 -19.09 -4.05
N PHE A 243 -0.81 -18.53 -5.23
CA PHE A 243 -1.64 -18.73 -6.41
C PHE A 243 -1.59 -20.17 -6.90
N PHE A 244 -0.41 -20.79 -6.93
CA PHE A 244 -0.24 -22.19 -7.30
C PHE A 244 -1.07 -23.11 -6.38
N MET A 245 -0.96 -22.95 -5.06
CA MET A 245 -1.72 -23.73 -4.07
C MET A 245 -3.24 -23.51 -4.23
N SER A 246 -3.66 -22.28 -4.49
CA SER A 246 -5.07 -21.96 -4.75
C SER A 246 -5.59 -22.62 -6.03
N GLY A 247 -4.78 -22.68 -7.09
CA GLY A 247 -5.10 -23.39 -8.33
C GLY A 247 -5.14 -24.90 -8.14
N PHE A 248 -4.19 -25.46 -7.39
CA PHE A 248 -4.11 -26.89 -7.10
C PHE A 248 -5.35 -27.40 -6.33
N ILE A 249 -5.77 -26.69 -5.29
CA ILE A 249 -7.00 -27.02 -4.54
C ILE A 249 -8.23 -26.97 -5.45
N MET A 250 -8.32 -25.95 -6.32
CA MET A 250 -9.41 -25.84 -7.29
C MET A 250 -9.43 -27.02 -8.25
N TYR A 251 -8.26 -27.43 -8.77
CA TYR A 251 -8.13 -28.59 -9.65
C TYR A 251 -8.59 -29.90 -8.97
N ILE A 252 -8.19 -30.14 -7.71
CA ILE A 252 -8.64 -31.33 -6.98
C ILE A 252 -10.16 -31.32 -6.78
N ASN A 253 -10.73 -30.19 -6.38
CA ASN A 253 -12.18 -30.09 -6.18
C ASN A 253 -12.94 -30.30 -7.50
N LEU A 254 -12.44 -29.73 -8.59
CA LEU A 254 -13.02 -29.88 -9.93
C LEU A 254 -12.92 -31.33 -10.44
N SER A 255 -11.76 -31.97 -10.28
CA SER A 255 -11.56 -33.38 -10.69
C SER A 255 -12.43 -34.36 -9.89
N ARG A 256 -12.72 -34.07 -8.62
CA ARG A 256 -13.69 -34.82 -7.82
C ARG A 256 -15.12 -34.66 -8.35
N GLU A 257 -15.49 -33.45 -8.76
CA GLU A 257 -16.82 -33.20 -9.32
C GLU A 257 -17.01 -33.93 -10.66
N PHE A 258 -16.00 -33.92 -11.53
CA PHE A 258 -16.02 -34.67 -12.80
C PHE A 258 -16.10 -36.19 -12.65
N ARG A 259 -15.67 -36.75 -11.51
CA ARG A 259 -15.75 -38.20 -11.24
C ARG A 259 -17.12 -38.65 -10.72
N LYS A 260 -18.02 -37.72 -10.36
CA LYS A 260 -19.35 -38.09 -9.88
C LYS A 260 -20.20 -38.61 -11.05
N PRO A 261 -20.96 -39.70 -10.88
CA PRO A 261 -21.69 -40.37 -11.96
C PRO A 261 -22.91 -39.61 -12.49
N LYS A 262 -23.12 -38.34 -12.10
CA LYS A 262 -24.23 -37.51 -12.58
C LYS A 262 -23.69 -36.53 -13.63
N ALA A 263 -23.96 -36.85 -14.89
CA ALA A 263 -23.62 -36.06 -16.05
C ALA A 263 -24.40 -34.74 -16.07
N GLU A 264 -23.89 -33.71 -15.39
CA GLU A 264 -24.15 -32.34 -15.80
C GLU A 264 -23.30 -31.99 -17.03
N SER A 265 -23.73 -31.03 -17.84
CA SER A 265 -22.94 -30.49 -18.95
C SER A 265 -21.52 -30.15 -18.47
N VAL A 266 -20.49 -30.60 -19.20
CA VAL A 266 -19.08 -30.32 -18.91
C VAL A 266 -18.84 -28.83 -18.66
N TRP A 267 -19.53 -27.97 -19.42
CA TRP A 267 -19.50 -26.52 -19.26
C TRP A 267 -20.08 -26.03 -17.95
N LYS A 268 -21.14 -26.65 -17.44
CA LYS A 268 -21.76 -26.29 -16.15
C LYS A 268 -20.85 -26.68 -14.98
N THR A 269 -20.26 -27.87 -15.03
CA THR A 269 -19.30 -28.35 -14.02
C THR A 269 -18.04 -27.49 -13.96
N LEU A 270 -17.59 -26.94 -15.10
CA LEU A 270 -16.44 -26.04 -15.17
C LEU A 270 -16.77 -24.59 -14.79
N SER A 271 -17.89 -24.05 -15.28
CA SER A 271 -18.26 -22.64 -15.09
C SER A 271 -18.75 -22.33 -13.68
N MET A 272 -19.50 -23.24 -13.04
CA MET A 272 -20.08 -22.99 -11.71
C MET A 272 -19.02 -22.67 -10.63
N PRO A 273 -17.93 -23.45 -10.47
CA PRO A 273 -16.88 -23.13 -9.50
C PRO A 273 -16.17 -21.80 -9.78
N ILE A 274 -15.98 -21.45 -11.05
CA ILE A 274 -15.32 -20.20 -11.47
C ILE A 274 -16.22 -19.01 -11.15
N ILE A 275 -17.50 -19.08 -11.51
CA ILE A 275 -18.49 -18.04 -11.23
C ILE A 275 -18.63 -17.84 -9.72
N GLN A 276 -18.73 -18.93 -8.94
CA GLN A 276 -18.82 -18.86 -7.49
C GLN A 276 -17.57 -18.19 -6.89
N ARG A 277 -16.38 -18.48 -7.42
CA ARG A 277 -15.13 -17.83 -7.00
C ARG A 277 -15.15 -16.33 -7.29
N ILE A 278 -15.59 -15.93 -8.48
CA ILE A 278 -15.70 -14.52 -8.86
C ILE A 278 -16.70 -13.80 -7.95
N ILE A 279 -17.91 -14.35 -7.77
CA ILE A 279 -18.95 -13.77 -6.89
C ILE A 279 -18.49 -13.68 -5.44
N THR A 280 -17.64 -14.59 -4.97
CA THR A 280 -17.10 -14.55 -3.61
C THR A 280 -16.02 -13.48 -3.44
N MET A 281 -15.16 -13.30 -4.44
CA MET A 281 -14.03 -12.34 -4.36
C MET A 281 -14.43 -10.91 -4.73
N LEU A 282 -15.38 -10.75 -5.65
CA LEU A 282 -15.78 -9.46 -6.20
C LEU A 282 -16.27 -8.45 -5.12
N PRO A 283 -17.06 -8.84 -4.10
CA PRO A 283 -17.51 -7.89 -3.08
C PRO A 283 -16.34 -7.29 -2.27
N ALA A 284 -15.38 -8.13 -1.87
CA ALA A 284 -14.19 -7.69 -1.15
C ALA A 284 -13.30 -6.80 -2.02
N TYR A 285 -13.17 -7.16 -3.30
CA TYR A 285 -12.44 -6.37 -4.29
C TYR A 285 -13.05 -4.98 -4.51
N CYS A 286 -14.37 -4.90 -4.72
CA CYS A 286 -15.11 -3.65 -4.85
C CYS A 286 -15.01 -2.80 -3.58
N ALA A 287 -15.11 -3.43 -2.41
CA ALA A 287 -14.97 -2.74 -1.13
C ALA A 287 -13.57 -2.10 -1.00
N MET A 288 -12.52 -2.82 -1.37
CA MET A 288 -11.15 -2.29 -1.30
C MET A 288 -10.94 -1.12 -2.27
N MET A 289 -11.42 -1.22 -3.50
CA MET A 289 -11.40 -0.10 -4.45
C MET A 289 -12.15 1.12 -3.92
N ALA A 290 -13.33 0.94 -3.34
CA ALA A 290 -14.10 2.04 -2.75
C ALA A 290 -13.37 2.69 -1.57
N ILE A 291 -12.72 1.89 -0.72
CA ILE A 291 -11.89 2.38 0.38
C ILE A 291 -10.72 3.21 -0.16
N THR A 292 -9.97 2.70 -1.14
CA THR A 292 -8.83 3.42 -1.73
C THR A 292 -9.26 4.71 -2.45
N ALA A 293 -10.35 4.67 -3.20
CA ALA A 293 -10.83 5.82 -3.98
C ALA A 293 -11.42 6.93 -3.12
N HIS A 294 -12.12 6.57 -2.03
CA HIS A 294 -12.94 7.51 -1.29
C HIS A 294 -12.50 7.73 0.15
N ILE A 295 -11.97 6.72 0.85
CA ILE A 295 -11.67 6.84 2.28
C ILE A 295 -10.20 7.19 2.51
N ILE A 296 -9.26 6.48 1.86
CA ILE A 296 -7.82 6.66 2.06
C ILE A 296 -7.36 8.12 1.90
N PRO A 297 -7.79 8.90 0.89
CA PRO A 297 -7.33 10.29 0.73
C PRO A 297 -7.54 11.20 1.94
N HIS A 298 -8.48 10.85 2.84
CA HIS A 298 -8.80 11.61 4.05
C HIS A 298 -8.24 11.03 5.35
N LEU A 299 -7.59 9.84 5.31
CA LEU A 299 -7.10 9.17 6.52
C LEU A 299 -5.73 9.64 7.00
N GLY A 300 -4.93 10.23 6.13
CA GLY A 300 -3.59 10.69 6.45
C GLY A 300 -3.42 12.18 6.21
N ASP A 301 -2.40 12.71 6.88
CA ASP A 301 -1.96 14.09 6.71
C ASP A 301 -0.43 14.12 6.50
N GLY A 302 0.09 15.24 6.01
CA GLY A 302 1.50 15.42 5.71
C GLY A 302 1.80 15.73 4.25
N PRO A 303 3.04 16.19 3.95
CA PRO A 303 3.43 16.69 2.63
C PRO A 303 3.53 15.59 1.57
N LEU A 304 3.78 14.35 1.99
CA LEU A 304 3.89 13.18 1.11
C LEU A 304 2.54 12.48 0.88
N TRP A 305 1.53 12.75 1.70
CA TRP A 305 0.24 12.06 1.61
C TRP A 305 -0.50 12.33 0.28
N PRO A 306 -0.59 13.57 -0.23
CA PRO A 306 -1.23 13.86 -1.52
C PRO A 306 -0.60 13.12 -2.69
N ILE A 307 0.73 13.08 -2.72
CA ILE A 307 1.50 12.45 -3.79
C ILE A 307 1.18 10.96 -3.86
N LYS A 308 1.09 10.31 -2.69
CA LYS A 308 0.82 8.88 -2.59
C LYS A 308 -0.66 8.52 -2.75
N SER A 309 -1.57 9.34 -2.23
CA SER A 309 -2.98 8.97 -2.10
C SER A 309 -3.91 9.66 -3.09
N TRP A 310 -3.70 10.94 -3.41
CA TRP A 310 -4.67 11.70 -4.23
C TRP A 310 -4.62 11.29 -5.69
N GLY A 311 -3.41 11.09 -6.24
CA GLY A 311 -3.24 10.58 -7.61
C GLY A 311 -3.84 9.19 -7.79
N GLU A 312 -3.54 8.28 -6.87
CA GLU A 312 -4.07 6.91 -6.88
C GLU A 312 -5.60 6.87 -6.72
N ALA A 313 -6.16 7.71 -5.85
CA ALA A 313 -7.60 7.82 -5.70
C ALA A 313 -8.29 8.33 -6.97
N GLU A 314 -7.69 9.30 -7.66
CA GLU A 314 -8.24 9.85 -8.90
C GLU A 314 -8.19 8.84 -10.05
N ILE A 315 -7.10 8.06 -10.15
CA ILE A 315 -7.01 6.93 -11.09
C ILE A 315 -8.10 5.90 -10.79
N CYS A 316 -8.30 5.55 -9.51
CA CYS A 316 -9.33 4.59 -9.10
C CYS A 316 -10.74 5.07 -9.51
N LYS A 317 -11.04 6.36 -9.30
CA LYS A 317 -12.34 6.98 -9.65
C LYS A 317 -12.59 7.03 -11.15
N ASN A 318 -11.57 7.22 -11.97
CA ASN A 318 -11.72 7.32 -13.42
C ASN A 318 -11.77 5.94 -14.11
N TYR A 319 -11.09 4.94 -13.54
CA TYR A 319 -10.89 3.64 -14.19
C TYR A 319 -11.47 2.43 -13.41
N TRP A 320 -12.29 2.63 -12.37
CA TRP A 320 -12.92 1.54 -11.59
C TRP A 320 -13.58 0.46 -12.47
N TRP A 321 -14.25 0.87 -13.56
CA TRP A 321 -14.98 -0.01 -14.46
C TRP A 321 -14.06 -1.01 -15.20
N THR A 322 -12.81 -0.63 -15.49
CA THR A 322 -11.84 -1.51 -16.18
C THR A 322 -11.50 -2.74 -15.33
N ASN A 323 -11.51 -2.58 -14.01
CA ASN A 323 -11.22 -3.65 -13.06
C ASN A 323 -12.41 -4.57 -12.83
N LEU A 324 -13.62 -4.02 -12.81
CA LEU A 324 -14.83 -4.84 -12.73
C LEU A 324 -14.98 -5.74 -13.96
N LEU A 325 -14.52 -5.26 -15.11
CA LEU A 325 -14.48 -6.03 -16.36
C LEU A 325 -13.24 -6.93 -16.49
N PHE A 326 -12.32 -6.91 -15.50
CA PHE A 326 -11.04 -7.65 -15.54
C PHE A 326 -10.17 -7.35 -16.77
N ILE A 327 -10.29 -6.17 -17.37
CA ILE A 327 -9.52 -5.73 -18.55
C ILE A 327 -8.40 -4.74 -18.20
N SER A 328 -8.13 -4.53 -16.91
CA SER A 328 -7.12 -3.58 -16.43
C SER A 328 -5.72 -3.83 -17.01
N ASN A 329 -5.37 -5.09 -17.29
CA ASN A 329 -4.08 -5.45 -17.92
C ASN A 329 -3.95 -5.02 -19.38
N PHE A 330 -5.04 -4.65 -20.06
CA PHE A 330 -5.03 -4.16 -21.45
C PHE A 330 -5.04 -2.63 -21.55
N VAL A 331 -5.10 -1.95 -20.41
CA VAL A 331 -5.05 -0.49 -20.32
C VAL A 331 -3.58 -0.07 -20.11
N GLU A 332 -3.21 1.06 -20.69
CA GLU A 332 -1.87 1.65 -20.63
C GLU A 332 -1.37 1.81 -19.19
N VAL A 333 -0.08 1.55 -18.94
CA VAL A 333 0.52 1.34 -17.61
C VAL A 333 0.28 2.49 -16.63
N ASP A 334 0.23 3.73 -17.12
CA ASP A 334 -0.02 4.93 -16.30
C ASP A 334 -1.47 5.03 -15.81
N HIS A 335 -2.39 4.29 -16.45
CA HIS A 335 -3.81 4.23 -16.14
C HIS A 335 -4.22 2.87 -15.52
N GLN A 336 -3.25 2.01 -15.20
CA GLN A 336 -3.52 0.71 -14.58
C GLN A 336 -3.88 0.86 -13.11
N VAL A 337 -5.14 0.55 -12.81
CA VAL A 337 -5.72 0.51 -11.46
C VAL A 337 -5.20 -0.66 -10.60
N LEU A 338 -4.32 -1.53 -11.14
CA LEU A 338 -3.61 -2.50 -10.30
C LEU A 338 -2.78 -1.79 -9.20
N ARG A 339 -2.39 -0.52 -9.44
CA ARG A 339 -1.81 0.40 -8.43
C ARG A 339 -2.76 0.78 -7.29
N CYS A 340 -4.08 0.74 -7.50
CA CYS A 340 -5.06 1.04 -6.45
C CYS A 340 -5.19 -0.08 -5.39
N ILE A 341 -4.54 -1.23 -5.61
CA ILE A 341 -4.50 -2.38 -4.69
C ILE A 341 -3.08 -2.65 -4.19
N LEU A 342 -2.08 -2.42 -5.04
CA LEU A 342 -0.68 -2.35 -4.64
C LEU A 342 -0.34 -0.89 -4.36
N ILE A 343 -0.65 -0.41 -3.16
CA ILE A 343 -0.50 0.99 -2.72
C ILE A 343 0.96 1.50 -2.89
N PHE A 344 1.93 0.63 -3.17
CA PHE A 344 3.33 1.01 -3.18
C PHE A 344 4.10 0.33 -4.31
N ASN A 345 4.31 1.10 -5.39
CA ASN A 345 5.41 0.85 -6.31
C ASN A 345 6.60 1.70 -5.83
N PRO A 346 7.75 1.11 -5.48
CA PRO A 346 8.98 1.88 -5.36
C PRO A 346 9.37 2.31 -6.78
N GLN A 347 9.15 3.59 -7.11
CA GLN A 347 9.87 4.22 -8.21
C GLN A 347 11.30 4.51 -7.78
#